data_AF-A0AA40FVJ2-F1
#
_entry.id   AF-A0AA40FVJ2-F1
#
_cell.length_a   1.000
_cell.length_b   1.000
_cell.length_c   1.000
_cell.angle_alpha   90.00
_cell.angle_beta   90.00
_cell.angle_gamma   90.00
#
_symmetry.space_group_name_H-M   'P 1'
#
loop_
_entity.id
_entity.type
_entity.pdbx_description
1 polymer ?
#
loop_
_entity_poly.entity_id
_entity_poly.type
_entity_poly.pdbx_seq_one_letter_code
_entity_poly.pdbx_strand_id
1 'polypeptide(L)'
;MEEERGASNAQILWSACQALARAVKSAPAGAPVETTIRPLEPEIKAVTKAAPKEDPLVKAAIQGIPEEAAKRGVFPEDVLRARFLKVEQVARRLAMVPEEGASLPIYFLSYLQSYLIIKNANPIPQYEIEDKPIDVNKLNTYDILHRAR
;
A
#
# COMPACT_ATOMS: atom_id res chain seq x y z
N MET A 1 -15.67 39.27 -13.12
CA MET A 1 -14.21 39.29 -13.43
C MET A 1 -13.33 38.77 -12.29
N GLU A 2 -13.42 39.28 -11.05
CA GLU A 2 -12.62 38.74 -9.93
C GLU A 2 -13.10 37.36 -9.47
N GLU A 3 -14.41 37.15 -9.39
CA GLU A 3 -15.02 35.85 -9.04
C GLU A 3 -14.67 34.74 -10.05
N GLU A 4 -14.65 35.07 -11.35
CA GLU A 4 -14.28 34.15 -12.42
C GLU A 4 -12.80 33.73 -12.35
N ARG A 5 -11.90 34.65 -11.95
CA ARG A 5 -10.49 34.35 -11.71
C ARG A 5 -10.31 33.45 -10.49
N GLY A 6 -11.06 33.70 -9.42
CA GLY A 6 -11.08 32.84 -8.23
C GLY A 6 -11.54 31.42 -8.55
N ALA A 7 -12.63 31.29 -9.30
CA ALA A 7 -13.16 30.00 -9.75
C ALA A 7 -12.17 29.24 -10.65
N SER A 8 -11.51 29.93 -11.59
CA SER A 8 -10.49 29.34 -12.46
C SER A 8 -9.28 28.83 -11.66
N ASN A 9 -8.76 29.62 -10.72
CA ASN A 9 -7.63 29.22 -9.88
C ASN A 9 -7.96 28.00 -9.00
N ALA A 10 -9.17 27.96 -8.43
CA ALA A 10 -9.63 26.83 -7.64
C ALA A 10 -9.74 25.54 -8.48
N GLN A 11 -10.18 25.64 -9.73
CA GLN A 11 -10.21 24.51 -10.66
C GLN A 11 -8.81 23.99 -10.98
N ILE A 12 -7.85 24.89 -11.22
CA ILE A 12 -6.45 24.51 -11.50
C ILE A 12 -5.86 23.81 -10.27
N LEU A 13 -6.05 24.36 -9.08
CA LEU A 13 -5.58 23.77 -7.83
C LEU A 13 -6.20 22.38 -7.60
N TRP A 14 -7.51 22.23 -7.77
CA TRP A 14 -8.20 20.95 -7.68
C TRP A 14 -7.61 19.92 -8.65
N SER A 15 -7.38 20.33 -9.90
CA SER A 15 -6.80 19.45 -10.93
C SER A 15 -5.38 18.98 -10.57
N ALA A 16 -4.55 19.87 -10.01
CA ALA A 16 -3.21 19.53 -9.52
C ALA A 16 -3.27 18.56 -8.32
N CYS A 17 -4.17 18.79 -7.37
CA CYS A 17 -4.38 17.88 -6.23
C CYS A 17 -4.86 16.49 -6.69
N GLN A 18 -5.74 16.42 -7.69
CA GLN A 18 -6.19 15.17 -8.28
C GLN A 18 -5.06 14.44 -9.00
N ALA A 19 -4.17 15.15 -9.70
CA ALA A 19 -2.99 14.57 -10.33
C ALA A 19 -2.03 13.97 -9.28
N LEU A 20 -1.76 14.69 -8.19
CA LEU A 20 -0.96 14.19 -7.06
C LEU A 20 -1.61 12.97 -6.41
N ALA A 21 -2.91 13.01 -6.13
CA ALA A 21 -3.63 11.90 -5.53
C ALA A 21 -3.60 10.64 -6.42
N ARG A 22 -3.71 10.79 -7.74
CA ARG A 22 -3.56 9.68 -8.69
C ARG A 22 -2.15 9.13 -8.70
N ALA A 23 -1.13 9.99 -8.68
CA ALA A 23 0.27 9.58 -8.66
C ALA A 23 0.62 8.77 -7.40
N VAL A 24 -0.08 9.01 -6.28
CA VAL A 24 0.07 8.24 -5.03
C VAL A 24 -0.71 6.93 -5.05
N LYS A 25 -1.89 6.89 -5.70
CA LYS A 25 -2.79 5.73 -5.64
C LYS A 25 -2.52 4.67 -6.69
N SER A 26 -2.07 5.05 -7.88
CA SER A 26 -1.98 4.12 -9.02
C SER A 26 -0.68 4.28 -9.79
N ALA A 27 -0.15 3.14 -10.25
CA ALA A 27 0.97 3.13 -11.17
C ALA A 27 0.57 3.70 -12.55
N PRO A 28 1.54 4.27 -13.31
CA PRO A 28 1.29 4.70 -14.68
C PRO A 28 0.82 3.53 -15.55
N ALA A 29 -0.14 3.81 -16.46
CA ALA A 29 -0.63 2.82 -17.40
C ALA A 29 0.52 2.26 -18.26
N GLY A 30 0.65 0.93 -18.29
CA GLY A 30 1.68 0.23 -19.07
C GLY A 30 3.03 0.05 -18.38
N ALA A 31 3.22 0.57 -17.17
CA ALA A 31 4.44 0.34 -16.41
C ALA A 31 4.40 -1.02 -15.66
N PRO A 32 5.54 -1.67 -15.40
CA PRO A 32 5.57 -2.90 -14.61
C PRO A 32 4.94 -2.68 -13.23
N VAL A 33 3.89 -3.45 -12.94
CA VAL A 33 3.06 -3.33 -11.72
C VAL A 33 3.87 -3.58 -10.43
N GLU A 34 5.09 -4.10 -10.52
CA GLU A 34 5.83 -4.59 -9.35
C GLU A 34 6.93 -3.65 -8.87
N THR A 35 7.39 -2.72 -9.71
CA THR A 35 8.60 -1.90 -9.44
C THR A 35 8.42 -0.43 -9.74
N THR A 36 7.29 -0.02 -10.31
CA THR A 36 7.15 1.35 -10.78
C THR A 36 6.86 2.29 -9.61
N ILE A 37 7.89 3.04 -9.24
CA ILE A 37 7.77 4.22 -8.39
C ILE A 37 8.04 5.43 -9.30
N ARG A 38 7.23 6.48 -9.17
CA ARG A 38 7.47 7.75 -9.86
C ARG A 38 7.72 8.88 -8.85
N PRO A 39 8.66 9.80 -9.11
CA PRO A 39 8.85 10.99 -8.30
C PRO A 39 7.55 11.82 -8.19
N LEU A 40 7.27 12.33 -6.99
CA LEU A 40 6.10 13.19 -6.73
C LEU A 40 6.43 14.68 -6.89
N GLU A 41 7.71 15.05 -6.93
CA GLU A 41 8.19 16.42 -7.17
C GLU A 41 7.44 17.20 -8.27
N PRO A 42 7.19 16.67 -9.48
CA PRO A 42 6.48 17.44 -10.51
C PRO A 42 5.07 17.81 -10.10
N GLU A 43 4.36 16.90 -9.42
CA GLU A 43 2.97 17.13 -8.98
C GLU A 43 2.92 18.05 -7.76
N ILE A 44 3.89 17.93 -6.85
CA ILE A 44 4.03 18.85 -5.72
C ILE A 44 4.28 20.27 -6.24
N LYS A 45 5.19 20.44 -7.21
CA LYS A 45 5.46 21.74 -7.85
C LYS A 45 4.22 22.30 -8.56
N ALA A 46 3.41 21.44 -9.19
CA ALA A 46 2.17 21.84 -9.82
C ALA A 46 1.16 22.37 -8.79
N VAL A 47 1.01 21.71 -7.64
CA VAL A 47 0.17 22.18 -6.53
C VAL A 47 0.68 23.52 -5.99
N THR A 48 1.99 23.67 -5.75
CA THR A 48 2.58 24.94 -5.29
C THR A 48 2.32 26.10 -6.25
N LYS A 49 2.35 25.83 -7.57
CA LYS A 49 2.14 26.85 -8.61
C LYS A 49 0.67 27.22 -8.79
N ALA A 50 -0.23 26.27 -8.60
CA ALA A 50 -1.67 26.46 -8.74
C ALA A 50 -2.30 27.16 -7.52
N ALA A 51 -1.67 27.04 -6.35
CA ALA A 51 -2.16 27.67 -5.14
C ALA A 51 -2.04 29.20 -5.20
N PRO A 52 -2.99 29.93 -4.59
CA PRO A 52 -2.83 31.36 -4.33
C PRO A 52 -1.50 31.64 -3.60
N LYS A 53 -0.89 32.79 -3.87
CA LYS A 53 0.38 33.18 -3.23
C LYS A 53 0.24 33.08 -1.70
N GLU A 54 1.10 32.28 -1.06
CA GLU A 54 1.19 32.13 0.39
C GLU A 54 -0.07 31.57 1.08
N ASP A 55 -0.83 30.67 0.44
CA ASP A 55 -1.87 29.92 1.16
C ASP A 55 -1.24 29.09 2.30
N PRO A 56 -1.54 29.40 3.59
CA PRO A 56 -0.92 28.74 4.73
C PRO A 56 -1.24 27.24 4.79
N LEU A 57 -2.43 26.83 4.33
CA LEU A 57 -2.85 25.44 4.33
C LEU A 57 -2.03 24.61 3.34
N VAL A 58 -1.89 25.13 2.11
CA VAL A 58 -1.12 24.44 1.06
C VAL A 58 0.36 24.38 1.45
N LYS A 59 0.90 25.45 2.02
CA LYS A 59 2.29 25.50 2.48
C LYS A 59 2.57 24.47 3.58
N ALA A 60 1.70 24.38 4.59
CA ALA A 60 1.81 23.40 5.66
C ALA A 60 1.69 21.96 5.13
N ALA A 61 0.76 21.70 4.21
CA ALA A 61 0.58 20.39 3.61
C ALA A 61 1.81 19.92 2.81
N ILE A 62 2.40 20.81 2.00
CA ILE A 62 3.60 20.49 1.22
C ILE A 62 4.82 20.29 2.11
N GLN A 63 4.98 21.10 3.16
CA GLN A 63 6.06 20.94 4.14
C GLN A 63 5.95 19.63 4.95
N GLY A 64 4.74 19.10 5.10
CA GLY A 64 4.52 17.79 5.73
C GLY A 64 4.94 16.59 4.89
N ILE A 65 5.22 16.77 3.59
CA ILE A 65 5.63 15.68 2.72
C ILE A 65 7.13 15.41 2.91
N PRO A 66 7.54 14.18 3.30
CA PRO A 66 8.94 13.82 3.42
C PRO A 66 9.70 14.02 2.10
N GLU A 67 10.91 14.57 2.15
CA GLU A 67 11.75 14.76 0.94
C GLU A 67 11.99 13.45 0.18
N GLU A 68 12.12 12.34 0.92
CA GLU A 68 12.29 11.02 0.32
C GLU A 68 11.10 10.65 -0.56
N ALA A 69 9.86 10.88 -0.09
CA ALA A 69 8.65 10.63 -0.85
C ALA A 69 8.54 11.55 -2.08
N ALA A 70 9.03 12.79 -1.98
CA ALA A 70 9.05 13.73 -3.10
C ALA A 70 10.02 13.30 -4.22
N LYS A 71 11.25 12.92 -3.85
CA LYS A 71 12.34 12.58 -4.79
C LYS A 71 12.24 11.15 -5.33
N ARG A 72 12.07 10.16 -4.44
CA ARG A 72 11.98 8.73 -4.79
C ARG A 72 10.60 8.38 -5.33
N GLY A 73 9.56 8.97 -4.73
CA GLY A 73 8.17 8.57 -4.92
C GLY A 73 7.71 7.52 -3.91
N VAL A 74 6.42 7.20 -3.97
CA VAL A 74 5.77 6.22 -3.09
C VAL A 74 5.30 5.01 -3.89
N PHE A 75 5.28 3.84 -3.24
CA PHE A 75 4.66 2.66 -3.84
C PHE A 75 3.15 2.85 -3.85
N PRO A 76 2.50 2.86 -5.02
CA PRO A 76 1.06 2.97 -5.09
C PRO A 76 0.37 1.68 -4.63
N GLU A 77 -0.94 1.77 -4.35
CA GLU A 77 -1.71 0.70 -3.71
C GLU A 77 -1.74 -0.59 -4.56
N ASP A 78 -1.85 -0.43 -5.88
CA ASP A 78 -1.81 -1.53 -6.84
C ASP A 78 -0.48 -2.30 -6.80
N VAL A 79 0.64 -1.59 -6.72
CA VAL A 79 1.99 -2.16 -6.59
C VAL A 79 2.14 -2.88 -5.26
N LEU A 80 1.70 -2.26 -4.16
CA LEU A 80 1.74 -2.88 -2.83
C LEU A 80 0.90 -4.16 -2.79
N ARG A 81 -0.29 -4.13 -3.37
CA ARG A 81 -1.18 -5.29 -3.47
C ARG A 81 -0.54 -6.42 -4.27
N ALA A 82 0.04 -6.12 -5.43
CA ALA A 82 0.73 -7.13 -6.25
C ALA A 82 1.95 -7.73 -5.53
N ARG A 83 2.72 -6.90 -4.81
CA ARG A 83 3.85 -7.37 -3.99
C ARG A 83 3.39 -8.22 -2.82
N PHE A 84 2.26 -7.89 -2.20
CA PHE A 84 1.70 -8.65 -1.09
C PHE A 84 1.39 -10.11 -1.48
N LEU A 85 0.87 -10.36 -2.68
CA LEU A 85 0.63 -11.73 -3.18
C LEU A 85 1.92 -12.57 -3.23
N LYS A 86 3.06 -11.96 -3.54
CA LYS A 86 4.36 -12.65 -3.50
C LYS A 86 4.81 -12.93 -2.08
N VAL A 87 4.64 -11.95 -1.18
CA VAL A 87 4.96 -12.10 0.25
C VAL A 87 4.12 -13.22 0.86
N GLU A 88 2.81 -13.23 0.59
CA GLU A 88 1.88 -14.30 1.00
C GLU A 88 2.39 -15.67 0.54
N GLN A 89 2.80 -15.80 -0.73
CA GLN A 89 3.31 -17.06 -1.28
C GLN A 89 4.57 -17.54 -0.55
N VAL A 90 5.50 -16.64 -0.24
CA VAL A 90 6.74 -16.97 0.48
C VAL A 90 6.46 -17.32 1.93
N ALA A 91 5.66 -16.51 2.63
CA ALA A 91 5.26 -16.75 4.00
C ALA A 91 4.54 -18.10 4.14
N ARG A 92 3.66 -18.44 3.18
CA ARG A 92 2.96 -19.73 3.16
C ARG A 92 3.90 -20.92 2.99
N ARG A 93 4.94 -20.77 2.15
CA ARG A 93 5.97 -21.82 1.94
C ARG A 93 6.79 -22.07 3.19
N LEU A 94 6.97 -21.04 4.02
CA LEU A 94 7.81 -21.08 5.22
C LEU A 94 6.99 -21.10 6.52
N ALA A 95 5.67 -21.32 6.44
CA ALA A 95 4.77 -21.17 7.58
C ALA A 95 5.04 -22.13 8.76
N MET A 96 5.72 -23.27 8.53
CA MET A 96 6.17 -24.15 9.62
C MET A 96 7.53 -23.78 10.24
N VAL A 97 8.25 -22.83 9.65
CA VAL A 97 9.60 -22.47 10.10
C VAL A 97 9.49 -21.46 11.25
N PRO A 98 10.03 -21.76 12.44
CA PRO A 98 10.00 -20.84 13.56
C PRO A 98 10.98 -19.67 13.36
N GLU A 99 10.86 -18.63 14.18
CA GLU A 99 11.66 -17.39 14.08
C GLU A 99 13.17 -17.65 14.21
N GLU A 100 13.57 -18.61 15.04
CA GLU A 100 14.97 -19.01 15.25
C GLU A 100 15.58 -19.81 14.07
N GLY A 101 14.76 -20.13 13.06
CA GLY A 101 15.14 -21.00 11.95
C GLY A 101 14.94 -22.48 12.26
N ALA A 102 15.09 -23.32 11.24
CA ALA A 102 14.88 -24.77 11.35
C ALA A 102 16.01 -25.58 10.72
N SER A 103 15.98 -26.90 10.89
CA SER A 103 16.83 -27.79 10.11
C SER A 103 16.35 -27.88 8.65
N LEU A 104 17.26 -28.15 7.71
CA LEU A 104 16.93 -28.25 6.28
C LEU A 104 15.73 -29.17 5.94
N PRO A 105 15.55 -30.35 6.59
CA PRO A 105 14.38 -31.18 6.36
C PRO A 105 13.06 -30.48 6.66
N ILE A 106 13.02 -29.59 7.66
CA ILE A 106 11.81 -28.84 8.03
C ILE A 106 11.44 -27.84 6.94
N TYR A 107 12.43 -27.17 6.32
CA TYR A 107 12.17 -26.31 5.17
C TYR A 107 11.58 -27.08 3.98
N PHE A 108 12.13 -28.27 3.69
CA PHE A 108 11.60 -29.13 2.64
C PHE A 108 10.15 -29.55 2.92
N LEU A 109 9.87 -30.00 4.15
CA LEU A 109 8.53 -30.38 4.58
C LEU A 109 7.55 -29.21 4.54
N SER A 110 7.97 -28.03 4.99
CA SER A 110 7.16 -26.80 4.94
C SER A 110 6.78 -26.45 3.51
N TYR A 111 7.73 -26.57 2.58
CA TYR A 111 7.47 -26.33 1.16
C TYR A 111 6.46 -27.34 0.59
N LEU A 112 6.63 -28.63 0.87
CA LEU A 112 5.74 -29.69 0.42
C LEU A 112 4.33 -29.52 1.00
N GLN A 113 4.22 -29.28 2.31
CA GLN A 113 2.96 -29.06 3.00
C GLN A 113 2.21 -27.84 2.44
N SER A 114 2.92 -26.75 2.11
CA SER A 114 2.32 -25.55 1.54
C SER A 114 1.61 -25.79 0.19
N TYR A 115 1.97 -26.85 -0.53
CA TYR A 115 1.32 -27.25 -1.78
C TYR A 115 0.08 -28.12 -1.54
N LEU A 116 0.10 -28.94 -0.49
CA LEU A 116 -0.98 -29.88 -0.15
C LEU A 116 -2.11 -29.25 0.67
N ILE A 117 -1.85 -28.15 1.40
CA ILE A 117 -2.87 -27.44 2.18
C ILE A 117 -3.88 -26.74 1.26
N ILE A 118 -5.15 -27.11 1.42
CA ILE A 118 -6.28 -26.47 0.74
C ILE A 118 -6.52 -25.08 1.34
N LYS A 119 -6.55 -24.05 0.49
CA LYS A 119 -6.60 -22.63 0.86
C LYS A 119 -7.84 -22.20 1.67
N ASN A 120 -8.90 -23.01 1.71
CA ASN A 120 -10.21 -22.65 2.28
C ASN A 120 -10.68 -23.64 3.36
N ALA A 121 -9.78 -24.37 4.02
CA ALA A 121 -10.20 -25.37 5.00
C ALA A 121 -10.94 -24.75 6.21
N ASN A 122 -10.60 -23.51 6.61
CA ASN A 122 -11.14 -22.85 7.80
C ASN A 122 -11.76 -21.50 7.44
N PRO A 123 -13.10 -21.37 7.37
CA PRO A 123 -13.74 -20.06 7.19
C PRO A 123 -13.47 -19.16 8.42
N ILE A 124 -13.40 -17.84 8.19
CA ILE A 124 -13.33 -16.87 9.29
C ILE A 124 -14.62 -17.01 10.11
N PRO A 125 -14.53 -17.29 11.42
CA PRO A 125 -15.71 -17.55 12.21
C PRO A 125 -16.50 -16.26 12.46
N GLN A 126 -17.83 -16.39 12.57
CA GLN A 126 -18.76 -15.26 12.64
C GLN A 126 -18.44 -14.27 13.77
N TYR A 127 -17.91 -14.76 14.90
CA TYR A 127 -17.55 -13.89 16.02
C TYR A 127 -16.39 -12.92 15.69
N GLU A 128 -15.48 -13.29 14.77
CA GLU A 128 -14.41 -12.39 14.32
C GLU A 128 -14.95 -11.35 13.34
N ILE A 129 -15.95 -11.71 12.54
CA ILE A 129 -16.65 -10.78 11.64
C ILE A 129 -17.44 -9.74 12.45
N GLU A 130 -17.89 -10.12 13.65
CA GLU A 130 -18.55 -9.24 14.62
C GLU A 130 -17.55 -8.45 15.50
N ASP A 131 -16.25 -8.38 15.12
CA ASP A 131 -15.18 -7.66 15.82
C ASP A 131 -15.01 -8.03 17.32
N LYS A 132 -15.34 -9.29 17.69
CA LYS A 132 -15.10 -9.78 19.06
C LYS A 132 -13.61 -10.03 19.30
N PRO A 133 -13.14 -9.89 20.55
CA PRO A 133 -11.72 -10.05 20.88
C PRO A 133 -11.22 -11.44 20.52
N ILE A 134 -10.09 -11.48 19.82
CA ILE A 134 -9.38 -12.71 19.45
C ILE A 134 -8.10 -12.88 20.25
N ASP A 135 -7.73 -14.13 20.52
CA ASP A 135 -6.45 -14.46 21.13
C ASP A 135 -5.37 -14.56 20.06
N VAL A 136 -4.63 -13.46 19.86
CA VAL A 136 -3.59 -13.34 18.84
C VAL A 136 -2.47 -14.38 18.99
N ASN A 137 -2.21 -14.86 20.20
CA ASN A 137 -1.13 -15.81 20.47
C ASN A 137 -1.46 -17.23 20.00
N LYS A 138 -2.74 -17.52 19.72
CA LYS A 138 -3.19 -18.83 19.21
C LYS A 138 -3.17 -18.91 17.69
N LEU A 139 -2.93 -17.81 16.99
CA LEU A 139 -2.95 -17.78 15.54
C LEU A 139 -1.66 -18.37 14.98
N ASN A 140 -1.79 -19.34 14.09
CA ASN A 140 -0.66 -19.83 13.29
C ASN A 140 -0.43 -18.89 12.09
N THR A 141 0.75 -18.96 11.47
CA THR A 141 1.09 -18.23 10.24
C THR A 141 0.05 -18.41 9.14
N TYR A 142 -0.53 -19.60 8.99
CA TYR A 142 -1.61 -19.84 8.02
C TYR A 142 -2.89 -19.07 8.35
N ASP A 143 -3.24 -18.99 9.63
CA ASP A 143 -4.41 -18.27 10.13
C ASP A 143 -4.27 -16.76 9.93
N ILE A 144 -3.05 -16.24 10.11
CA ILE A 144 -2.70 -14.84 9.88
C ILE A 144 -2.77 -14.51 8.39
N LEU A 145 -2.17 -15.35 7.53
CA LEU A 145 -2.20 -15.15 6.08
C LEU A 145 -3.61 -15.22 5.51
N HIS A 146 -4.47 -16.09 6.07
CA HIS A 146 -5.87 -16.18 5.66
C HIS A 146 -6.68 -14.92 6.04
N ARG A 147 -6.36 -14.27 7.16
CA ARG A 147 -7.02 -13.02 7.62
C ARG A 147 -6.51 -11.77 6.91
N ALA A 148 -5.25 -11.79 6.46
CA ALA A 148 -4.62 -10.64 5.80
C ALA A 148 -5.03 -10.48 4.33
N ARG A 149 -5.90 -11.35 3.81
CA ARG A 149 -6.37 -11.38 2.43
C ARG A 149 -7.75 -10.75 2.28
#